data_AF-A0A368NPC0-F1
#
_entry.id   AF-A0A368NPC0-F1
#
_cell.length_a   1.000
_cell.length_b   1.000
_cell.length_c   1.000
_cell.angle_alpha   90.00
_cell.angle_beta   90.00
_cell.angle_gamma   90.00
#
_symmetry.space_group_name_H-M   'P 1'
#
loop_
_entity.id
_entity.type
_entity.pdbx_description
1 polymer ?
#
loop_
_entity_poly.entity_id
_entity_poly.type
_entity_poly.pdbx_seq_one_letter_code
_entity_poly.pdbx_strand_id
1 'polypeptide(L)'
;MSYVGRMWRGELPLAVTFFGFHLGGWATLFALGHLLSRTMPVAGYVWASFLLIPIWLAFFVWSLTGLWRAAEHVSKWPKMFARGWVMVVGLTLVQTLILPIFFK
;
A
#
# COMPACT_ATOMS: atom_id res chain seq x y z
N MET A 1 2.23 -7.78 -22.36
CA MET A 1 2.14 -6.64 -21.42
C MET A 1 2.56 -7.10 -20.03
N SER A 2 3.40 -6.37 -19.31
CA SER A 2 3.89 -6.81 -18.00
C SER A 2 2.78 -6.86 -16.94
N TYR A 3 2.94 -7.74 -15.95
CA TYR A 3 1.98 -7.91 -14.85
C TYR A 3 1.78 -6.61 -14.05
N VAL A 4 2.87 -5.87 -13.81
CA VAL A 4 2.88 -4.52 -13.20
C VAL A 4 2.07 -3.52 -14.02
N GLY A 5 2.19 -3.54 -15.35
CA GLY A 5 1.43 -2.66 -16.23
C GLY A 5 -0.07 -2.93 -16.17
N ARG A 6 -0.48 -4.20 -16.14
CA ARG A 6 -1.90 -4.60 -16.03
C ARG A 6 -2.50 -4.15 -14.70
N MET A 7 -1.76 -4.32 -13.61
CA MET A 7 -2.15 -3.85 -12.27
C MET A 7 -2.36 -2.33 -12.25
N TRP A 8 -1.40 -1.57 -12.80
CA TRP A 8 -1.49 -0.12 -12.88
C TRP A 8 -2.74 0.34 -13.63
N ARG A 9 -3.11 -0.32 -14.73
CA ARG A 9 -4.30 0.03 -15.50
C ARG A 9 -5.62 -0.48 -14.90
N GLY A 10 -5.59 -1.23 -13.80
CA GLY A 10 -6.79 -1.79 -13.17
C GLY A 10 -7.38 -2.99 -13.94
N GLU A 11 -6.62 -3.61 -14.84
CA GLU A 11 -7.06 -4.74 -15.66
C GLU A 11 -7.02 -6.09 -14.91
N LEU A 12 -6.45 -6.10 -13.71
CA LEU A 12 -6.39 -7.30 -12.88
C LEU A 12 -7.67 -7.45 -12.05
N PRO A 13 -8.10 -8.70 -11.75
CA PRO A 13 -9.26 -8.92 -10.91
C PRO A 13 -9.12 -8.20 -9.57
N LEU A 14 -10.21 -7.60 -9.08
CA LEU A 14 -10.22 -6.83 -7.83
C LEU A 14 -9.62 -7.63 -6.66
N ALA A 15 -9.95 -8.92 -6.56
CA ALA A 15 -9.42 -9.80 -5.52
C ALA A 15 -7.90 -9.97 -5.62
N VAL A 16 -7.35 -10.11 -6.83
CA VAL A 16 -5.89 -10.21 -7.04
C VAL A 16 -5.21 -8.91 -6.66
N THR A 17 -5.78 -7.79 -7.09
CA THR A 17 -5.33 -6.44 -6.76
C THR A 17 -5.33 -6.18 -5.25
N PHE A 18 -6.41 -6.56 -4.56
CA PHE A 18 -6.59 -6.34 -3.12
C PHE A 18 -5.77 -7.31 -2.27
N PHE A 19 -5.96 -8.62 -2.43
CA PHE A 19 -5.30 -9.62 -1.59
C PHE A 19 -3.85 -9.85 -2.02
N GLY A 20 -3.58 -9.92 -3.32
CA GLY A 20 -2.26 -10.22 -3.86
C GLY A 20 -1.27 -9.08 -3.71
N PHE A 21 -1.65 -7.86 -4.09
CA PHE A 21 -0.73 -6.72 -4.05
C PHE A 21 -0.87 -5.89 -2.79
N HIS A 22 -2.09 -5.45 -2.46
CA HIS A 22 -2.25 -4.51 -1.36
C HIS A 22 -1.99 -5.18 0.00
N LEU A 23 -2.73 -6.24 0.34
CA LEU A 23 -2.53 -6.97 1.60
C LEU A 23 -1.23 -7.80 1.59
N GLY A 24 -0.93 -8.47 0.48
CA GLY A 24 0.32 -9.24 0.33
C GLY A 24 1.57 -8.36 0.47
N GLY A 25 1.56 -7.14 -0.08
CA GLY A 25 2.65 -6.18 0.09
C GLY A 25 2.79 -5.68 1.52
N TRP A 26 1.67 -5.42 2.22
CA TRP A 26 1.68 -5.11 3.66
C TRP A 26 2.33 -6.21 4.49
N ALA A 27 1.88 -7.46 4.29
CA ALA A 27 2.40 -8.60 5.03
C ALA A 27 3.90 -8.81 4.78
N THR A 28 4.34 -8.67 3.52
CA THR A 28 5.76 -8.82 3.15
C THR A 28 6.62 -7.75 3.80
N LEU A 29 6.18 -6.49 3.77
CA LEU A 29 6.95 -5.37 4.31
C LEU A 29 6.95 -5.36 5.85
N PHE A 30 5.86 -5.78 6.48
CA PHE A 30 5.82 -6.03 7.92
C PHE A 30 6.76 -7.16 8.33
N ALA A 31 6.73 -8.30 7.64
CA ALA A 31 7.61 -9.43 7.91
C ALA A 31 9.09 -9.06 7.73
N LEU A 32 9.41 -8.29 6.68
CA LEU A 32 10.76 -7.80 6.42
C LEU A 32 11.22 -6.82 7.50
N GLY A 33 10.38 -5.84 7.86
CA GLY A 33 10.68 -4.90 8.95
C GLY A 33 10.90 -5.62 10.29
N HIS A 34 10.06 -6.60 10.60
CA HIS A 34 10.22 -7.44 11.78
C HIS A 34 11.53 -8.24 11.75
N LEU A 35 11.86 -8.87 10.61
CA LEU A 35 13.10 -9.62 10.46
C LEU A 35 14.33 -8.72 10.66
N LEU A 36 14.37 -7.56 10.02
CA LEU A 36 15.48 -6.61 10.13
C LEU A 36 15.66 -6.08 11.56
N SER A 37 14.56 -5.91 12.29
CA SER A 37 14.60 -5.50 13.71
C SER A 37 15.29 -6.55 14.61
N ARG A 38 15.33 -7.82 14.17
CA ARG A 38 15.90 -8.95 14.91
C ARG A 38 17.32 -9.30 14.48
N THR A 39 17.70 -9.00 13.25
CA THR A 39 18.98 -9.42 12.66
C THR A 39 20.01 -8.30 12.56
N MET A 40 19.58 -7.03 12.62
CA MET A 40 20.48 -5.88 12.53
C MET A 40 20.67 -5.18 13.88
N PRO A 41 21.85 -4.61 14.15
CA PRO A 41 22.02 -3.61 15.20
C PRO A 41 21.07 -2.42 14.99
N VAL A 42 20.69 -1.75 16.07
CA VAL A 42 19.70 -0.65 16.06
C VAL A 42 20.01 0.40 14.99
N ALA A 43 21.28 0.84 14.88
CA ALA A 43 21.69 1.81 13.88
C ALA A 43 21.46 1.31 12.44
N GLY A 44 21.74 0.04 12.15
CA GLY A 44 21.51 -0.56 10.84
C GLY A 44 20.03 -0.68 10.48
N TYR A 45 19.20 -1.09 11.45
CA TYR A 45 17.75 -1.15 11.30
C TYR A 45 17.15 0.24 11.01
N VAL A 46 17.63 1.30 11.70
CA VAL A 46 17.19 2.69 11.46
C VAL A 46 17.50 3.11 10.02
N TRP A 47 18.72 2.88 9.54
CA TRP A 47 19.09 3.20 8.15
C TRP A 47 18.28 2.40 7.12
N ALA A 48 18.09 1.10 7.34
CA ALA A 48 17.26 0.27 6.48
C ALA A 48 15.81 0.80 6.44
N SER A 49 15.28 1.25 7.58
CA SER A 49 13.93 1.84 7.67
C SER A 49 13.80 3.11 6.83
N PHE A 50 14.82 3.98 6.81
CA PHE A 50 14.82 5.18 5.96
C PHE A 50 14.72 4.87 4.46
N LEU A 51 15.26 3.73 4.01
CA LEU A 51 15.15 3.29 2.62
C LEU A 51 13.85 2.54 2.35
N LEU A 52 13.40 1.73 3.30
CA LEU A 52 12.20 0.90 3.17
C LEU A 52 10.90 1.70 3.24
N ILE A 53 10.82 2.74 4.08
CA ILE A 53 9.61 3.55 4.24
C ILE A 53 9.19 4.23 2.91
N PRO A 54 10.07 4.91 2.15
CA PRO A 54 9.71 5.48 0.86
C PRO A 54 9.29 4.44 -0.18
N ILE A 55 9.99 3.29 -0.24
CA ILE A 55 9.64 2.19 -1.15
C ILE A 55 8.26 1.64 -0.80
N TRP A 56 8.00 1.44 0.49
CA TRP A 56 6.71 1.01 1.01
C TRP A 56 5.61 2.02 0.65
N LEU A 57 5.81 3.31 0.88
CA LEU A 57 4.85 4.36 0.51
C LEU A 57 4.56 4.38 -0.99
N ALA A 58 5.59 4.31 -1.84
CA ALA A 58 5.44 4.31 -3.29
C ALA A 58 4.66 3.08 -3.77
N PHE A 59 5.02 1.89 -3.27
CA PHE A 59 4.29 0.65 -3.55
C PHE A 59 2.84 0.75 -3.07
N PHE A 60 2.62 1.36 -1.91
CA PHE A 60 1.31 1.47 -1.31
C PHE A 60 0.38 2.35 -2.13
N VAL A 61 0.83 3.55 -2.52
CA VAL A 61 0.12 4.46 -3.43
C VAL A 61 -0.16 3.78 -4.77
N TRP A 62 0.82 3.07 -5.32
CA TRP A 62 0.66 2.32 -6.56
C TRP A 62 -0.44 1.25 -6.45
N SER A 63 -0.43 0.46 -5.37
CA SER A 63 -1.43 -0.59 -5.13
C SER A 63 -2.84 -0.04 -4.91
N LEU A 64 -2.99 1.08 -4.19
CA LEU A 64 -4.26 1.76 -3.98
C LEU A 64 -4.82 2.33 -5.28
N THR A 65 -3.95 2.90 -6.12
CA THR A 65 -4.33 3.40 -7.44
C THR A 65 -4.80 2.26 -8.34
N GLY A 66 -4.08 1.13 -8.35
CA GLY A 66 -4.51 -0.08 -9.05
C GLY A 66 -5.85 -0.61 -8.56
N LEU A 67 -6.06 -0.62 -7.23
CA LEU A 67 -7.31 -1.04 -6.60
C LEU A 67 -8.49 -0.13 -6.96
N TRP A 68 -8.27 1.18 -6.93
CA TRP A 68 -9.26 2.16 -7.34
C TRP A 68 -9.71 1.93 -8.78
N ARG A 69 -8.74 1.74 -9.70
CA ARG A 69 -9.02 1.48 -11.11
C ARG A 69 -9.71 0.13 -11.33
N ALA A 70 -9.24 -0.94 -10.67
CA ALA A 70 -9.87 -2.26 -10.75
C ALA A 70 -11.32 -2.24 -10.23
N ALA A 71 -11.63 -1.39 -9.25
CA ALA A 71 -12.97 -1.21 -8.73
C ALA A 71 -13.94 -0.60 -9.76
N GLU A 72 -13.45 0.05 -10.82
CA GLU A 72 -14.32 0.67 -11.83
C GLU A 72 -15.02 -0.37 -12.72
N HIS A 73 -14.41 -1.55 -12.85
CA HIS A 73 -14.84 -2.63 -13.74
C HIS A 73 -15.68 -3.72 -13.07
N VAL A 74 -16.06 -3.55 -11.79
CA VAL A 74 -16.81 -4.55 -11.01
C VAL A 74 -18.21 -4.08 -10.63
N SER A 75 -19.04 -5.02 -10.16
CA SER A 75 -20.40 -4.76 -9.70
C SER A 75 -20.46 -3.77 -8.52
N LYS A 76 -21.65 -3.21 -8.28
CA LYS A 76 -21.86 -2.06 -7.38
C LYS A 76 -21.34 -2.26 -5.96
N TRP A 77 -21.56 -3.43 -5.34
CA TRP A 77 -21.19 -3.67 -3.95
C TRP A 77 -19.67 -3.83 -3.73
N PRO A 78 -18.95 -4.69 -4.47
CA PRO A 78 -17.48 -4.75 -4.43
C PRO A 78 -16.81 -3.41 -4.77
N LYS A 79 -17.39 -2.65 -5.70
CA LYS A 79 -16.92 -1.30 -6.05
C LYS A 79 -17.01 -0.33 -4.87
N MET A 80 -18.16 -0.27 -4.19
CA MET A 80 -18.34 0.60 -3.02
C MET A 80 -17.38 0.22 -1.89
N PHE A 81 -17.20 -1.08 -1.61
CA PHE A 81 -16.24 -1.55 -0.62
C PHE A 81 -14.80 -1.12 -0.96
N ALA A 82 -14.33 -1.40 -2.18
CA ALA A 82 -12.96 -1.07 -2.57
C ALA A 82 -12.69 0.44 -2.54
N ARG A 83 -13.64 1.26 -2.99
CA ARG A 83 -13.52 2.73 -2.92
C ARG A 83 -13.55 3.25 -1.49
N GLY A 84 -14.43 2.70 -0.65
CA GLY A 84 -14.48 3.01 0.78
C GLY A 84 -13.16 2.67 1.47
N TRP A 85 -12.56 1.51 1.16
CA TRP A 85 -11.26 1.12 1.67
C TRP A 85 -10.15 2.11 1.25
N VAL A 86 -10.07 2.45 -0.04
CA VAL A 86 -9.09 3.43 -0.55
C VAL A 86 -9.26 4.78 0.15
N MET A 87 -10.49 5.23 0.38
CA MET A 87 -10.78 6.48 1.12
C MET A 87 -10.31 6.40 2.58
N VAL A 88 -10.68 5.35 3.31
CA VAL A 88 -10.28 5.18 4.72
C VAL A 88 -8.76 5.23 4.85
N VAL A 89 -8.07 4.43 4.04
CA VAL A 89 -6.60 4.36 4.05
C VAL A 89 -5.97 5.70 3.65
N GLY A 90 -6.49 6.36 2.61
CA GLY A 90 -6.02 7.67 2.17
C GLY A 90 -6.17 8.74 3.26
N LEU A 91 -7.31 8.76 3.96
CA LEU A 91 -7.55 9.67 5.08
C LEU A 91 -6.61 9.38 6.25
N THR A 92 -6.39 8.11 6.60
CA THR A 92 -5.44 7.73 7.66
C THR A 92 -4.02 8.17 7.32
N LEU A 93 -3.59 8.06 6.06
CA LEU A 93 -2.28 8.53 5.61
C LEU A 93 -2.15 10.05 5.73
N VAL A 94 -3.14 10.80 5.25
CA VAL A 94 -3.17 12.27 5.40
C VAL A 94 -3.12 12.65 6.88
N GLN A 95 -3.92 11.99 7.72
CA GLN A 95 -3.95 12.25 9.16
C GLN A 95 -2.58 12.00 9.82
N THR A 96 -1.92 10.90 9.47
CA THR A 96 -0.68 10.48 10.12
C THR A 96 0.53 11.25 9.64
N LEU A 97 0.57 11.62 8.34
CA LEU A 97 1.76 12.22 7.72
C LEU A 97 1.67 13.74 7.61
N ILE A 98 0.48 14.31 7.43
CA ILE A 98 0.30 15.72 7.07
C ILE A 98 -0.11 16.55 8.29
N LEU A 99 -1.08 16.11 9.11
CA LEU A 99 -1.54 16.91 10.25
C LEU A 99 -0.44 17.26 11.26
N PRO A 100 0.52 16.37 11.61
CA PRO A 100 1.60 16.72 12.53
C PRO A 100 2.54 17.83 12.04
N ILE A 101 2.45 18.24 10.76
CA ILE A 101 3.20 19.39 10.22
C ILE A 101 2.49 20.70 10.56
N PHE A 102 1.16 20.71 10.60
CA PHE A 102 0.34 21.92 10.80
C PHE A 102 0.02 22.21 12.27
N PHE A 103 0.08 21.21 13.14
CA PHE A 103 -0.23 21.32 14.58
C PHE A 103 1.02 21.23 15.47
N LYS A 104 2.19 21.54 14.92
CA LYS A 104 3.44 21.75 15.66
C LYS A 104 3.69 23.21 15.95
#